data_AF-A0A2E1M517-F1
#
_entry.id   AF-A0A2E1M517-F1
#
_cell.length_a   1.000
_cell.length_b   1.000
_cell.length_c   1.000
_cell.angle_alpha   90.00
_cell.angle_beta   90.00
_cell.angle_gamma   90.00
#
_symmetry.space_group_name_H-M   'P 1'
#
loop_
_entity.id
_entity.type
_entity.pdbx_description
1 polymer ?
#
loop_
_entity_poly.entity_id
_entity_poly.type
_entity_poly.pdbx_seq_one_letter_code
_entity_poly.pdbx_strand_id
1 'polypeptide(L)'
;MILWACTLCCSIAPPGPVESEVKARVESLPVGQGTMADLCWPDEVLDALVDRVIGQSWRASTQHPPRISIGVVPDRTVPLVDPWLPEERLSRRNWNSAIRPANANFFGKAPPKSGTTTQALVAQQLSTKGLAATIYEQAHATRDPSKLMSIGVPVDLASLLTDPSGSPALERVLSAAQAKEPLPQQLQLRVPKTTLSFCHDDGSDPSSGWRAHLPDLRHVDGPNDGSAADLLPRFSNVIAVAEDRTLPGLRGVRTIGRPDQWARDNGRLATDGQTSYLLRPRWSSRGDDGTAWWPAAELAAESYVRAGHAVSRDTGLLWQGGNVMLFREHDGTSHLLISTTTLARNQRLGLKQDEAAQALKNTFGADQVTVLTPSGFHLDIEISVVQTPDGPVFFVADPIAAARLLLENAFGAPADNAEQITQYRSVIDRNPPNPTSARLQHACDLLLAESLLANESKGMAPEVRSAFAALVRMAERRTAIVQTLQDGGYDVRRVPSFVSIGRLWGPANALVTTSHVYWPQFGAGTSPAELEAASVYEGLGRHVTGQPARAILERDGGLHCALEPIPARAAVND
;
A
#
# COMPACT_ATOMS: atom_id res chain seq x y z
N MET A 1 -8.65 34.35 22.00
CA MET A 1 -9.80 34.25 21.07
C MET A 1 -9.23 34.42 19.67
N ILE A 2 -8.63 33.42 19.02
CA ILE A 2 -9.13 32.10 18.56
C ILE A 2 -10.39 32.22 17.68
N LEU A 3 -10.18 32.06 16.35
CA LEU A 3 -11.00 31.39 15.31
C LEU A 3 -10.39 31.76 13.93
N TRP A 4 -9.57 30.89 13.32
CA TRP A 4 -9.91 29.89 12.26
C TRP A 4 -10.22 30.52 10.88
N ALA A 5 -9.84 30.00 9.71
CA ALA A 5 -8.97 28.90 9.25
C ALA A 5 -8.97 28.93 7.70
N CYS A 6 -7.95 28.31 7.08
CA CYS A 6 -7.90 27.82 5.70
C CYS A 6 -7.90 28.82 4.53
N THR A 7 -6.70 29.23 4.12
CA THR A 7 -6.44 29.71 2.75
C THR A 7 -5.95 28.57 1.88
N LEU A 8 -6.66 28.40 0.75
CA LEU A 8 -6.42 27.48 -0.35
C LEU A 8 -4.94 27.30 -0.74
N CYS A 9 -4.44 26.08 -0.64
CA CYS A 9 -3.41 25.56 -1.56
C CYS A 9 -4.12 24.84 -2.71
N CYS A 10 -4.68 25.61 -3.66
CA CYS A 10 -5.07 25.07 -4.95
C CYS A 10 -4.02 25.51 -5.97
N SER A 11 -3.27 24.56 -6.52
CA SER A 11 -2.38 24.77 -7.66
C SER A 11 -3.20 25.35 -8.83
N ILE A 12 -2.94 26.60 -9.24
CA ILE A 12 -3.66 27.34 -10.29
C ILE A 12 -3.07 27.03 -11.68
N ALA A 13 -2.90 25.75 -11.99
CA ALA A 13 -2.67 25.32 -13.37
C ALA A 13 -3.87 24.47 -13.80
N PRO A 14 -4.72 24.93 -14.74
CA PRO A 14 -5.73 24.04 -15.32
C PRO A 14 -5.01 22.82 -15.91
N PRO A 15 -5.59 21.60 -15.80
CA PRO A 15 -4.98 20.41 -16.37
C PRO A 15 -4.71 20.69 -17.86
N GLY A 16 -3.47 20.48 -18.28
CA GLY A 16 -3.12 20.55 -19.68
C GLY A 16 -3.84 19.47 -20.49
N PRO A 17 -3.65 19.46 -21.82
CA PRO A 17 -4.27 18.46 -22.68
C PRO A 17 -3.86 17.03 -22.29
N VAL A 18 -2.62 16.83 -21.83
CA VAL A 18 -2.12 15.51 -21.40
C VAL A 18 -2.74 15.08 -20.07
N GLU A 19 -2.82 15.94 -19.06
CA GLU A 19 -3.45 15.62 -17.78
C GLU A 19 -4.93 15.27 -17.96
N SER A 20 -5.65 16.06 -18.76
CA SER A 20 -7.06 15.82 -19.06
C SER A 20 -7.27 14.50 -19.81
N GLU A 21 -6.39 14.18 -20.76
CA GLU A 21 -6.40 12.91 -21.48
C GLU A 21 -6.09 11.72 -20.56
N VAL A 22 -5.08 11.84 -19.68
CA VAL A 22 -4.75 10.79 -18.71
C VAL A 22 -5.88 10.62 -17.70
N LYS A 23 -6.48 11.70 -17.19
CA LYS A 23 -7.64 11.66 -16.29
C LYS A 23 -8.80 10.94 -16.97
N ALA A 24 -9.18 11.32 -18.18
CA ALA A 24 -10.23 10.66 -18.95
C ALA A 24 -9.92 9.16 -19.19
N ARG A 25 -8.66 8.81 -19.45
CA ARG A 25 -8.24 7.40 -19.57
C ARG A 25 -8.37 6.64 -18.26
N VAL A 26 -7.90 7.22 -17.15
CA VAL A 26 -8.02 6.64 -15.81
C VAL A 26 -9.49 6.45 -15.45
N GLU A 27 -10.32 7.46 -15.64
CA GLU A 27 -11.77 7.41 -15.45
C GLU A 27 -12.44 6.34 -16.31
N SER A 28 -11.94 6.10 -17.52
CA SER A 28 -12.43 5.03 -18.41
C SER A 28 -11.91 3.64 -18.08
N LEU A 29 -10.95 3.50 -17.15
CA LEU A 29 -10.40 2.19 -16.80
C LEU A 29 -11.51 1.28 -16.29
N PRO A 30 -11.61 0.04 -16.80
CA PRO A 30 -12.68 -0.85 -16.42
C PRO A 30 -12.55 -1.26 -14.97
N VAL A 31 -13.64 -1.10 -14.21
CA VAL A 31 -13.79 -1.57 -12.83
C VAL A 31 -15.10 -2.30 -12.73
N GLY A 32 -15.11 -3.61 -12.48
CA GLY A 32 -16.40 -4.28 -12.55
C GLY A 32 -16.86 -4.47 -13.99
N GLN A 33 -18.09 -4.04 -14.20
CA GLN A 33 -18.73 -3.85 -15.50
C GLN A 33 -18.95 -2.36 -15.80
N GLY A 34 -18.42 -1.48 -14.94
CA GLY A 34 -18.39 -0.05 -15.14
C GLY A 34 -16.95 0.42 -15.33
N THR A 35 -16.72 1.66 -14.97
CA THR A 35 -15.47 2.38 -15.11
C THR A 35 -15.06 3.00 -13.77
N MET A 36 -13.82 3.47 -13.66
CA MET A 36 -13.38 4.24 -12.50
C MET A 36 -14.28 5.47 -12.26
N ALA A 37 -14.83 6.08 -13.31
CA ALA A 37 -15.79 7.19 -13.18
C ALA A 37 -17.03 6.81 -12.36
N ASP A 38 -17.52 5.57 -12.50
CA ASP A 38 -18.68 5.08 -11.76
C ASP A 38 -18.41 4.92 -10.27
N LEU A 39 -17.13 4.89 -9.85
CA LEU A 39 -16.76 4.83 -8.44
C LEU A 39 -16.93 6.18 -7.73
N CYS A 40 -17.06 7.28 -8.47
CA CYS A 40 -17.17 8.65 -7.95
C CYS A 40 -16.07 8.97 -6.91
N TRP A 41 -14.83 8.60 -7.22
CA TRP A 41 -13.69 8.88 -6.35
C TRP A 41 -13.52 10.38 -6.11
N PRO A 42 -13.06 10.78 -4.91
CA PRO A 42 -12.70 12.17 -4.66
C PRO A 42 -11.64 12.66 -5.67
N ASP A 43 -11.79 13.89 -6.15
CA ASP A 43 -10.89 14.48 -7.15
C ASP A 43 -9.43 14.43 -6.67
N GLU A 44 -9.16 14.66 -5.39
CA GLU A 44 -7.79 14.60 -4.86
C GLU A 44 -7.13 13.22 -5.01
N VAL A 45 -7.91 12.13 -4.95
CA VAL A 45 -7.44 10.75 -5.10
C VAL A 45 -7.19 10.46 -6.58
N LEU A 46 -8.11 10.89 -7.43
CA LEU A 46 -8.00 10.73 -8.88
C LEU A 46 -6.82 11.52 -9.44
N ASP A 47 -6.63 12.76 -9.00
CA ASP A 47 -5.52 13.61 -9.42
C ASP A 47 -4.17 13.04 -8.94
N ALA A 48 -4.12 12.43 -7.74
CA ALA A 48 -2.93 11.72 -7.27
C ALA A 48 -2.60 10.50 -8.16
N LEU A 49 -3.62 9.75 -8.59
CA LEU A 49 -3.46 8.64 -9.51
C LEU A 49 -2.99 9.12 -10.90
N VAL A 50 -3.55 10.22 -11.41
CA VAL A 50 -3.13 10.83 -12.68
C VAL A 50 -1.67 11.25 -12.64
N ASP A 51 -1.25 11.95 -11.58
CA ASP A 51 0.14 12.37 -11.39
C ASP A 51 1.11 11.18 -11.37
N ARG A 52 0.68 10.09 -10.73
CA ARG A 52 1.44 8.84 -10.72
C ARG A 52 1.56 8.23 -12.12
N VAL A 53 0.46 8.13 -12.87
CA VAL A 53 0.46 7.55 -14.23
C VAL A 53 1.35 8.38 -15.17
N ILE A 54 1.24 9.71 -15.10
CA ILE A 54 2.09 10.63 -15.86
C ILE A 54 3.55 10.40 -15.48
N GLY A 55 3.84 10.39 -14.18
CA GLY A 55 5.17 10.12 -13.68
C GLY A 55 5.72 8.80 -14.21
N GLN A 56 4.97 7.70 -14.07
CA GLN A 56 5.43 6.35 -14.45
C GLN A 56 5.71 6.28 -15.96
N SER A 57 4.89 6.96 -16.75
CA SER A 57 5.09 7.11 -18.19
C SER A 57 6.36 7.90 -18.50
N TRP A 58 6.60 9.01 -17.79
CA TRP A 58 7.83 9.80 -17.89
C TRP A 58 9.07 8.94 -17.55
N ARG A 59 9.00 8.16 -16.47
CA ARG A 59 10.05 7.19 -16.12
C ARG A 59 10.30 6.20 -17.24
N ALA A 60 9.26 5.56 -17.78
CA ALA A 60 9.42 4.56 -18.82
C ALA A 60 10.03 5.16 -20.10
N SER A 61 9.66 6.40 -20.44
CA SER A 61 10.21 7.11 -21.60
C SER A 61 11.67 7.52 -21.45
N THR A 62 12.14 7.70 -20.21
CA THR A 62 13.53 8.04 -19.88
C THR A 62 14.38 6.81 -19.54
N GLN A 63 13.79 5.60 -19.58
CA GLN A 63 14.49 4.34 -19.34
C GLN A 63 14.88 3.62 -20.64
N HIS A 64 16.06 3.01 -20.63
CA HIS A 64 16.47 1.96 -21.56
C HIS A 64 16.13 0.58 -20.97
N PRO A 65 15.96 -0.47 -21.81
CA PRO A 65 15.17 -1.65 -21.47
C PRO A 65 15.59 -2.33 -20.16
N PRO A 66 14.65 -2.98 -19.45
CA PRO A 66 14.92 -3.67 -18.20
C PRO A 66 16.04 -4.69 -18.36
N ARG A 67 16.85 -4.88 -17.31
CA ARG A 67 17.85 -5.95 -17.25
C ARG A 67 17.18 -7.29 -17.58
N ILE A 68 17.77 -8.02 -18.51
CA ILE A 68 17.45 -9.44 -18.70
C ILE A 68 18.04 -10.16 -17.48
N SER A 69 17.18 -10.70 -16.61
CA SER A 69 17.63 -11.48 -15.45
C SER A 69 18.45 -12.67 -15.95
N ILE A 70 19.73 -12.71 -15.57
CA ILE A 70 20.64 -13.80 -15.90
C ILE A 70 20.41 -14.85 -14.81
N GLY A 71 19.29 -15.55 -14.90
CA GLY A 71 18.87 -16.49 -13.86
C GLY A 71 19.97 -17.47 -13.50
N VAL A 72 20.06 -17.84 -12.22
CA VAL A 72 20.93 -18.93 -11.78
C VAL A 72 20.46 -20.21 -12.48
N VAL A 73 21.36 -20.88 -13.20
CA VAL A 73 21.08 -22.19 -13.80
C VAL A 73 20.68 -23.12 -12.65
N PRO A 74 19.48 -23.74 -12.67
CA PRO A 74 19.04 -24.57 -11.56
C PRO A 74 20.05 -25.71 -11.36
N ASP A 75 20.49 -25.92 -10.11
CA ASP A 75 20.88 -27.27 -9.71
C ASP A 75 19.73 -28.21 -10.10
N ARG A 76 20.06 -29.28 -10.83
CA ARG A 76 19.12 -30.26 -11.39
C ARG A 76 17.86 -30.36 -10.53
N THR A 77 16.76 -29.83 -11.08
CA THR A 77 15.43 -29.95 -10.48
C THR A 77 15.13 -31.44 -10.32
N VAL A 78 15.17 -31.93 -9.08
CA VAL A 78 14.49 -33.17 -8.72
C VAL A 78 13.02 -32.96 -9.11
N PRO A 79 12.35 -33.93 -9.77
CA PRO A 79 10.95 -33.79 -10.12
C PRO A 79 10.16 -33.37 -8.88
N LEU A 80 9.38 -32.28 -9.00
CA LEU A 80 8.51 -31.81 -7.95
C LEU A 80 7.64 -32.97 -7.46
N VAL A 81 7.91 -33.45 -6.25
CA VAL A 81 6.88 -34.17 -5.49
C VAL A 81 5.90 -33.09 -5.05
N ASP A 82 4.76 -33.05 -5.74
CA ASP A 82 3.60 -32.25 -5.37
C ASP A 82 3.36 -32.44 -3.86
N PRO A 83 3.49 -31.38 -3.03
CA PRO A 83 3.37 -31.52 -1.58
C PRO A 83 1.93 -31.78 -1.15
N TRP A 84 0.97 -31.77 -2.08
CA TRP A 84 -0.46 -31.91 -1.83
C TRP A 84 -0.97 -33.31 -2.23
N LEU A 85 -1.81 -33.87 -1.37
CA LEU A 85 -2.50 -35.12 -1.65
C LEU A 85 -3.41 -34.95 -2.88
N PRO A 86 -3.60 -35.97 -3.73
CA PRO A 86 -4.48 -35.90 -4.90
C PRO A 86 -5.91 -35.42 -4.58
N GLU A 87 -6.39 -35.69 -3.37
CA GLU A 87 -7.70 -35.26 -2.85
C GLU A 87 -7.76 -33.75 -2.60
N GLU A 88 -6.67 -33.16 -2.09
CA GLU A 88 -6.49 -31.72 -1.94
C GLU A 88 -6.30 -31.01 -3.29
N ARG A 89 -5.86 -31.75 -4.33
CA ARG A 89 -5.83 -31.30 -5.72
C ARG A 89 -7.21 -31.29 -6.37
N LEU A 90 -8.02 -32.32 -6.10
CA LEU A 90 -9.38 -32.45 -6.64
C LEU A 90 -10.34 -31.43 -6.02
N SER A 91 -10.21 -31.16 -4.72
CA SER A 91 -10.93 -30.03 -4.11
C SER A 91 -10.58 -28.70 -4.80
N ARG A 92 -9.37 -28.55 -5.36
CA ARG A 92 -8.94 -27.32 -6.07
C ARG A 92 -9.41 -27.17 -7.51
N ARG A 93 -9.70 -28.26 -8.25
CA ARG A 93 -10.48 -28.14 -9.52
C ARG A 93 -11.83 -27.49 -9.25
N ASN A 94 -12.34 -27.72 -8.04
CA ASN A 94 -13.57 -27.14 -7.51
C ASN A 94 -13.35 -25.74 -6.91
N TRP A 95 -12.12 -25.18 -6.91
CA TRP A 95 -11.77 -23.85 -6.38
C TRP A 95 -11.44 -22.82 -7.47
N ASN A 96 -11.01 -23.27 -8.65
CA ASN A 96 -11.24 -22.50 -9.89
C ASN A 96 -12.75 -22.34 -10.19
N SER A 97 -13.58 -23.18 -9.55
CA SER A 97 -15.04 -23.17 -9.64
C SER A 97 -15.74 -23.00 -8.28
N ALA A 98 -15.00 -22.69 -7.20
CA ALA A 98 -15.62 -22.19 -5.99
C ALA A 98 -16.21 -20.87 -6.44
N ILE A 99 -17.51 -20.70 -6.23
CA ILE A 99 -18.24 -19.49 -6.62
C ILE A 99 -17.70 -18.36 -5.72
N ARG A 100 -16.50 -17.87 -6.04
CA ARG A 100 -16.02 -16.54 -5.74
C ARG A 100 -17.00 -15.62 -6.45
N PRO A 101 -17.40 -14.48 -5.88
CA PRO A 101 -18.22 -13.55 -6.63
C PRO A 101 -17.54 -13.32 -7.98
N ALA A 102 -18.30 -13.32 -9.07
CA ALA A 102 -17.82 -12.97 -10.41
C ALA A 102 -17.12 -11.60 -10.47
N ASN A 103 -17.06 -10.90 -9.32
CA ASN A 103 -16.72 -9.51 -9.09
C ASN A 103 -15.29 -9.34 -8.55
N ALA A 104 -14.46 -10.40 -8.50
CA ALA A 104 -13.03 -10.33 -8.14
C ALA A 104 -12.08 -10.68 -9.30
N ASN A 105 -12.57 -11.26 -10.40
CA ASN A 105 -11.77 -11.56 -11.58
C ASN A 105 -11.92 -10.45 -12.62
N PHE A 106 -11.12 -9.39 -12.53
CA PHE A 106 -11.05 -8.38 -13.61
C PHE A 106 -9.96 -8.66 -14.64
N PHE A 107 -8.91 -9.40 -14.29
CA PHE A 107 -7.81 -9.68 -15.23
C PHE A 107 -7.25 -11.10 -15.10
N GLY A 108 -7.88 -12.03 -15.82
CA GLY A 108 -7.12 -13.10 -16.46
C GLY A 108 -6.56 -12.59 -17.79
N LYS A 109 -5.61 -13.31 -18.41
CA LYS A 109 -5.21 -13.05 -19.81
C LYS A 109 -6.36 -13.21 -20.82
N ALA A 110 -7.49 -13.75 -20.38
CA ALA A 110 -8.74 -13.77 -21.11
C ALA A 110 -9.62 -12.58 -20.64
N PRO A 111 -10.34 -11.90 -21.54
CA PRO A 111 -11.29 -10.86 -21.16
C PRO A 111 -12.24 -11.42 -20.09
N PRO A 112 -12.48 -10.70 -18.98
CA PRO A 112 -13.44 -11.16 -17.99
C PRO A 112 -14.75 -11.46 -18.71
N LYS A 113 -15.39 -12.59 -18.39
CA LYS A 113 -16.78 -12.79 -18.80
C LYS A 113 -17.52 -11.54 -18.34
N SER A 114 -18.12 -10.79 -19.26
CA SER A 114 -18.91 -9.62 -18.94
C SER A 114 -19.91 -10.02 -17.87
N GLY A 115 -19.78 -9.44 -16.68
CA GLY A 115 -20.82 -9.49 -15.66
C GLY A 115 -22.18 -9.04 -16.21
N THR A 116 -23.24 -9.32 -15.48
CA THR A 116 -24.60 -9.01 -15.93
C THR A 116 -24.87 -7.50 -15.82
N THR A 117 -25.83 -6.98 -16.61
CA THR A 117 -26.32 -5.59 -16.46
C THR A 117 -26.75 -5.29 -15.02
N THR A 118 -27.28 -6.30 -14.30
CA THR A 118 -27.62 -6.20 -12.89
C THR A 118 -26.40 -5.94 -12.00
N GLN A 119 -25.27 -6.62 -12.24
CA GLN A 119 -24.04 -6.39 -11.49
C GLN A 119 -23.47 -4.98 -11.73
N ALA A 120 -23.56 -4.46 -12.96
CA ALA A 120 -23.17 -3.09 -13.27
C ALA A 120 -24.04 -2.07 -12.51
N LEU A 121 -25.35 -2.26 -12.51
CA LEU A 121 -26.30 -1.43 -11.77
C LEU A 121 -26.02 -1.43 -10.26
N VAL A 122 -25.74 -2.60 -9.67
CA VAL A 122 -25.41 -2.72 -8.25
C VAL A 122 -24.13 -1.98 -7.91
N ALA A 123 -23.07 -2.09 -8.72
CA ALA A 123 -21.83 -1.35 -8.51
C ALA A 123 -22.07 0.16 -8.52
N GLN A 124 -22.84 0.66 -9.49
CA GLN A 124 -23.22 2.07 -9.56
C GLN A 124 -24.05 2.50 -8.33
N GLN A 125 -25.02 1.69 -7.89
CA GLN A 125 -25.82 1.97 -6.71
C GLN A 125 -24.96 2.01 -5.44
N LEU A 126 -23.99 1.10 -5.28
CA LEU A 126 -23.08 1.11 -4.13
C LEU A 126 -22.32 2.44 -4.09
N SER A 127 -21.72 2.85 -5.20
CA SER A 127 -20.94 4.09 -5.27
C SER A 127 -21.77 5.37 -5.11
N THR A 128 -23.00 5.40 -5.63
CA THR A 128 -23.82 6.63 -5.66
C THR A 128 -24.82 6.74 -4.52
N LYS A 129 -25.41 5.62 -4.08
CA LYS A 129 -26.46 5.56 -3.05
C LYS A 129 -25.96 5.00 -1.72
N GLY A 130 -24.80 4.34 -1.71
CA GLY A 130 -24.24 3.68 -0.55
C GLY A 130 -24.82 2.28 -0.30
N LEU A 131 -24.21 1.59 0.66
CA LEU A 131 -24.46 0.18 0.96
C LEU A 131 -25.89 -0.07 1.42
N ALA A 132 -26.36 0.69 2.41
CA ALA A 132 -27.69 0.52 3.02
C ALA A 132 -28.82 0.66 1.99
N ALA A 133 -28.79 1.71 1.16
CA ALA A 133 -29.79 1.93 0.12
C ALA A 133 -29.74 0.85 -0.96
N THR A 134 -28.54 0.44 -1.37
CA THR A 134 -28.37 -0.61 -2.37
C THR A 134 -28.92 -1.96 -1.88
N ILE A 135 -28.62 -2.34 -0.64
CA ILE A 135 -29.17 -3.56 -0.03
C ILE A 135 -30.69 -3.48 -0.01
N TYR A 136 -31.25 -2.35 0.43
CA TYR A 136 -32.70 -2.19 0.51
C TYR A 136 -33.37 -2.40 -0.85
N GLU A 137 -32.87 -1.74 -1.90
CA GLU A 137 -33.39 -1.87 -3.26
C GLU A 137 -33.26 -3.31 -3.80
N GLN A 138 -32.11 -3.97 -3.59
CA GLN A 138 -31.84 -5.30 -4.14
C GLN A 138 -32.47 -6.44 -3.32
N ALA A 139 -32.60 -6.28 -2.01
CA ALA A 139 -33.23 -7.25 -1.13
C ALA A 139 -34.73 -7.32 -1.39
N HIS A 140 -35.40 -6.20 -1.66
CA HIS A 140 -36.81 -6.19 -2.08
C HIS A 140 -37.04 -6.95 -3.38
N ALA A 141 -36.09 -6.91 -4.31
CA ALA A 141 -36.19 -7.60 -5.59
C ALA A 141 -35.91 -9.12 -5.51
N THR A 142 -35.06 -9.56 -4.58
CA THR A 142 -34.52 -10.93 -4.57
C THR A 142 -34.90 -11.75 -3.34
N ARG A 143 -34.95 -11.12 -2.15
CA ARG A 143 -35.11 -11.75 -0.83
C ARG A 143 -34.19 -12.95 -0.57
N ASP A 144 -33.08 -13.06 -1.29
CA ASP A 144 -32.14 -14.18 -1.24
C ASP A 144 -30.70 -13.66 -1.07
N PRO A 145 -30.07 -13.86 0.10
CA PRO A 145 -28.67 -13.49 0.34
C PRO A 145 -27.70 -14.04 -0.71
N SER A 146 -27.92 -15.25 -1.21
CA SER A 146 -27.05 -15.88 -2.21
C SER A 146 -27.14 -15.14 -3.54
N LYS A 147 -28.33 -14.68 -3.90
CA LYS A 147 -28.57 -13.86 -5.08
C LYS A 147 -28.00 -12.44 -4.93
N LEU A 148 -28.12 -11.83 -3.74
CA LEU A 148 -27.47 -10.54 -3.45
C LEU A 148 -25.93 -10.63 -3.61
N MET A 149 -25.34 -11.68 -3.07
CA MET A 149 -23.91 -11.94 -3.21
C MET A 149 -23.52 -12.18 -4.68
N SER A 150 -24.33 -12.93 -5.44
CA SER A 150 -24.04 -13.21 -6.85
C SER A 150 -24.14 -11.98 -7.75
N ILE A 151 -24.99 -11.00 -7.41
CA ILE A 151 -25.06 -9.69 -8.10
C ILE A 151 -24.08 -8.64 -7.54
N GLY A 152 -23.30 -8.99 -6.52
CA GLY A 152 -22.18 -8.18 -6.03
C GLY A 152 -22.46 -7.22 -4.88
N VAL A 153 -23.57 -7.40 -4.17
CA VAL A 153 -23.77 -6.75 -2.88
C VAL A 153 -22.82 -7.38 -1.84
N PRO A 154 -22.07 -6.59 -1.06
CA PRO A 154 -21.18 -7.12 -0.02
C PRO A 154 -21.98 -7.54 1.22
N VAL A 155 -22.61 -8.71 1.15
CA VAL A 155 -23.54 -9.24 2.17
C VAL A 155 -22.89 -9.41 3.56
N ASP A 156 -21.60 -9.72 3.60
CA ASP A 156 -20.80 -9.76 4.81
C ASP A 156 -20.74 -8.40 5.53
N LEU A 157 -20.57 -7.29 4.81
CA LEU A 157 -20.67 -5.95 5.39
C LEU A 157 -22.11 -5.56 5.67
N ALA A 158 -23.05 -5.96 4.81
CA ALA A 158 -24.47 -5.75 5.00
C ALA A 158 -24.97 -6.32 6.34
N SER A 159 -24.41 -7.45 6.76
CA SER A 159 -24.75 -8.09 8.03
C SER A 159 -24.39 -7.26 9.27
N LEU A 160 -23.49 -6.27 9.11
CA LEU A 160 -23.08 -5.32 10.15
C LEU A 160 -23.96 -4.07 10.21
N LEU A 161 -24.95 -3.93 9.32
CA LEU A 161 -25.91 -2.85 9.39
C LEU A 161 -26.89 -3.08 10.54
N THR A 162 -27.06 -2.06 11.38
CA THR A 162 -28.03 -2.05 12.46
C THR A 162 -29.03 -0.90 12.29
N ASP A 163 -30.22 -1.06 12.82
CA ASP A 163 -31.17 0.04 12.97
C ASP A 163 -30.79 0.96 14.16
N PRO A 164 -31.55 2.03 14.44
CA PRO A 164 -31.27 2.92 15.57
C PRO A 164 -31.31 2.25 16.95
N SER A 165 -31.99 1.10 17.09
CA SER A 165 -31.98 0.30 18.32
C SER A 165 -30.74 -0.59 18.46
N GLY A 166 -29.88 -0.63 17.44
CA GLY A 166 -28.68 -1.48 17.39
C GLY A 166 -28.97 -2.92 16.99
N SER A 167 -30.19 -3.24 16.57
CA SER A 167 -30.55 -4.60 16.15
C SER A 167 -30.11 -4.84 14.69
N PRO A 168 -29.64 -6.05 14.32
CA PRO A 168 -29.26 -6.39 12.94
C PRO A 168 -30.40 -6.07 11.96
N ALA A 169 -30.05 -5.41 10.84
CA ALA A 169 -31.03 -4.93 9.88
C ALA A 169 -31.23 -5.88 8.69
N LEU A 170 -30.18 -6.60 8.27
CA LEU A 170 -30.19 -7.39 7.04
C LEU A 170 -31.31 -8.44 7.01
N GLU A 171 -31.47 -9.23 8.07
CA GLU A 171 -32.53 -10.27 8.15
C GLU A 171 -33.94 -9.66 8.09
N ARG A 172 -34.12 -8.46 8.66
CA ARG A 172 -35.41 -7.75 8.63
C ARG A 172 -35.72 -7.21 7.23
N VAL A 173 -34.72 -6.63 6.57
CA VAL A 173 -34.83 -6.17 5.18
C VAL A 173 -35.12 -7.34 4.23
N LEU A 174 -34.54 -8.52 4.47
CA LEU A 174 -34.78 -9.72 3.65
C LEU A 174 -36.14 -10.39 3.91
N SER A 175 -36.63 -10.33 5.15
CA SER A 175 -37.85 -11.03 5.56
C SER A 175 -39.15 -10.29 5.21
N ALA A 176 -39.12 -8.96 5.05
CA ALA A 176 -40.15 -8.09 4.46
C ALA A 176 -41.62 -8.52 4.71
N ALA A 177 -41.91 -8.98 5.93
CA ALA A 177 -43.24 -9.40 6.38
C ALA A 177 -43.82 -8.47 7.46
N GLN A 178 -43.10 -7.41 7.88
CA GLN A 178 -43.54 -6.51 8.95
C GLN A 178 -43.61 -5.05 8.49
N ALA A 179 -44.71 -4.38 8.85
CA ALA A 179 -45.12 -3.04 8.43
C ALA A 179 -44.28 -1.85 8.94
N LYS A 180 -43.07 -2.09 9.47
CA LYS A 180 -42.16 -1.04 9.97
C LYS A 180 -40.72 -1.40 9.63
N GLU A 181 -40.40 -1.43 8.34
CA GLU A 181 -39.00 -1.52 7.92
C GLU A 181 -38.26 -0.23 8.28
N PRO A 182 -37.05 -0.32 8.83
CA PRO A 182 -36.20 0.84 9.01
C PRO A 182 -35.85 1.42 7.63
N LEU A 183 -35.98 2.74 7.50
CA LEU A 183 -35.59 3.43 6.27
C LEU A 183 -34.07 3.31 6.07
N PRO A 184 -33.56 3.25 4.82
CA PRO A 184 -32.12 3.16 4.56
C PRO A 184 -31.30 4.23 5.28
N GLN A 185 -31.82 5.45 5.41
CA GLN A 185 -31.13 6.56 6.10
C GLN A 185 -31.03 6.35 7.63
N GLN A 186 -31.79 5.41 8.20
CA GLN A 186 -31.77 5.06 9.62
C GLN A 186 -30.79 3.93 9.92
N LEU A 187 -30.28 3.25 8.89
CA LEU A 187 -29.32 2.16 9.05
C LEU A 187 -27.92 2.73 9.29
N GLN A 188 -27.19 2.12 10.21
CA GLN A 188 -25.82 2.48 10.54
C GLN A 188 -24.93 1.25 10.43
N LEU A 189 -23.75 1.41 9.82
CA LEU A 189 -22.73 0.38 9.85
C LEU A 189 -22.10 0.32 11.25
N ARG A 190 -22.23 -0.82 11.94
CA ARG A 190 -21.60 -1.05 13.24
C ARG A 190 -20.55 -2.15 13.14
N VAL A 191 -19.31 -1.74 12.88
CA VAL A 191 -18.14 -2.61 12.99
C VAL A 191 -17.68 -2.61 14.45
N PRO A 192 -17.73 -3.73 15.19
CA PRO A 192 -17.23 -3.77 16.56
C PRO A 192 -15.74 -3.46 16.60
N LYS A 193 -15.29 -2.70 17.62
CA LYS A 193 -13.85 -2.51 17.87
C LYS A 193 -13.23 -3.86 18.21
N THR A 194 -12.18 -4.24 17.50
CA THR A 194 -11.46 -5.49 17.76
C THR A 194 -10.75 -5.42 19.12
N THR A 195 -10.64 -6.56 19.77
CA THR A 195 -9.83 -6.74 21.00
C THR A 195 -8.44 -7.31 20.70
N LEU A 196 -8.12 -7.53 19.43
CA LEU A 196 -6.83 -8.05 19.01
C LEU A 196 -5.75 -6.97 19.14
N SER A 197 -4.57 -7.38 19.58
CA SER A 197 -3.37 -6.54 19.66
C SER A 197 -2.49 -6.74 18.44
N PHE A 198 -1.96 -5.64 17.89
CA PHE A 198 -1.04 -5.62 16.75
C PHE A 198 0.31 -5.09 17.21
N CYS A 199 1.37 -5.37 16.43
CA CYS A 199 2.56 -4.54 16.50
C CYS A 199 2.28 -3.18 15.86
N HIS A 200 2.57 -2.11 16.59
CA HIS A 200 2.61 -0.75 16.07
C HIS A 200 3.87 -0.56 15.22
N ASP A 201 3.74 0.24 14.17
CA ASP A 201 4.79 0.49 13.18
C ASP A 201 5.85 1.48 13.69
N ASP A 202 5.63 2.08 14.86
CA ASP A 202 6.56 2.94 15.61
C ASP A 202 7.62 2.18 16.43
N GLY A 203 7.53 0.84 16.44
CA GLY A 203 8.39 -0.04 17.21
C GLY A 203 8.17 0.05 18.73
N SER A 204 7.00 0.46 19.20
CA SER A 204 6.63 0.44 20.61
C SER A 204 6.33 -0.96 21.16
N ASP A 205 5.91 -1.90 20.30
CA ASP A 205 5.61 -3.27 20.73
C ASP A 205 6.71 -4.28 20.37
N PRO A 206 6.92 -5.30 21.22
CA PRO A 206 7.80 -6.41 20.88
C PRO A 206 7.19 -7.31 19.80
N SER A 207 8.04 -7.74 18.86
CA SER A 207 7.74 -8.80 17.89
C SER A 207 8.44 -10.10 18.26
N SER A 208 7.78 -11.24 18.07
CA SER A 208 8.40 -12.56 18.25
C SER A 208 9.18 -13.05 17.03
N GLY A 209 9.00 -12.39 15.88
CA GLY A 209 9.62 -12.72 14.60
C GLY A 209 8.95 -11.98 13.47
N TRP A 210 9.13 -12.49 12.24
CA TRP A 210 8.64 -11.85 11.02
C TRP A 210 8.01 -12.86 10.08
N ARG A 211 6.96 -12.43 9.38
CA ARG A 211 6.44 -13.10 8.19
C ARG A 211 6.99 -12.40 6.96
N ALA A 212 7.53 -13.19 6.03
CA ALA A 212 8.05 -12.72 4.76
C ALA A 212 7.60 -13.61 3.63
N HIS A 213 7.45 -13.06 2.43
CA HIS A 213 7.23 -13.85 1.22
C HIS A 213 8.47 -13.80 0.34
N LEU A 214 8.91 -14.97 -0.10
CA LEU A 214 10.05 -15.09 -0.98
C LEU A 214 9.58 -15.12 -2.44
N PRO A 215 9.93 -14.11 -3.24
CA PRO A 215 9.64 -14.15 -4.66
C PRO A 215 10.37 -15.32 -5.30
N ASP A 216 10.01 -15.63 -6.55
CA ASP A 216 10.68 -16.66 -7.33
C ASP A 216 12.21 -16.49 -7.31
N LEU A 217 12.89 -17.44 -6.65
CA LEU A 217 14.33 -17.40 -6.38
C LEU A 217 15.18 -17.40 -7.66
N ARG A 218 14.61 -17.70 -8.83
CA ARG A 218 15.29 -17.56 -10.14
C ARG A 218 15.54 -16.09 -10.52
N HIS A 219 14.81 -15.16 -9.93
CA HIS A 219 14.97 -13.71 -10.13
C HIS A 219 15.77 -13.06 -8.99
N VAL A 220 16.47 -13.87 -8.20
CA VAL A 220 17.47 -13.40 -7.23
C VAL A 220 18.80 -13.40 -7.98
N ASP A 221 19.43 -12.22 -8.08
CA ASP A 221 20.67 -12.01 -8.84
C ASP A 221 21.90 -12.65 -8.15
N GLY A 222 21.70 -13.20 -6.95
CA GLY A 222 22.70 -13.92 -6.15
C GLY A 222 22.65 -13.51 -4.68
N PRO A 223 23.56 -14.02 -3.84
CA PRO A 223 23.69 -13.57 -2.46
C PRO A 223 24.00 -12.07 -2.38
N ASN A 224 23.31 -11.35 -1.50
CA ASN A 224 23.42 -9.91 -1.28
C ASN A 224 22.91 -9.02 -2.45
N ASP A 225 22.01 -9.55 -3.30
CA ASP A 225 21.24 -8.73 -4.24
C ASP A 225 20.22 -7.80 -3.54
N GLY A 226 19.97 -8.02 -2.24
CA GLY A 226 19.05 -7.23 -1.43
C GLY A 226 17.59 -7.57 -1.69
N SER A 227 17.31 -8.79 -2.13
CA SER A 227 15.97 -9.36 -2.18
C SER A 227 15.49 -9.75 -0.78
N ALA A 228 14.20 -10.04 -0.64
CA ALA A 228 13.67 -10.55 0.63
C ALA A 228 14.47 -11.77 1.13
N ALA A 229 14.94 -12.64 0.24
CA ALA A 229 15.74 -13.82 0.57
C ALA A 229 17.05 -13.48 1.30
N ASP A 230 17.72 -12.39 0.93
CA ASP A 230 18.96 -11.94 1.58
C ASP A 230 18.73 -11.26 2.92
N LEU A 231 17.54 -10.68 3.10
CA LEU A 231 17.15 -10.03 4.35
C LEU A 231 16.82 -11.05 5.42
N LEU A 232 16.20 -12.19 5.07
CA LEU A 232 15.64 -13.11 6.07
C LEU A 232 16.66 -13.65 7.08
N PRO A 233 17.91 -14.04 6.72
CA PRO A 233 18.90 -14.49 7.69
C PRO A 233 19.31 -13.42 8.70
N ARG A 234 19.03 -12.14 8.42
CA ARG A 234 19.41 -10.99 9.27
C ARG A 234 18.36 -10.67 10.33
N PHE A 235 17.19 -11.29 10.22
CA PHE A 235 16.11 -11.18 11.20
C PHE A 235 15.94 -12.50 11.93
N SER A 236 15.68 -12.44 13.23
CA SER A 236 15.40 -13.64 14.02
C SER A 236 13.97 -14.14 13.77
N ASN A 237 13.77 -15.45 13.89
CA ASN A 237 12.45 -16.11 13.87
C ASN A 237 11.59 -15.78 12.66
N VAL A 238 12.20 -15.71 11.47
CA VAL A 238 11.47 -15.47 10.23
C VAL A 238 10.73 -16.72 9.76
N ILE A 239 9.45 -16.54 9.41
CA ILE A 239 8.62 -17.51 8.70
C ILE A 239 8.51 -17.08 7.24
N ALA A 240 9.13 -17.86 6.35
CA ALA A 240 9.21 -17.57 4.93
C ALA A 240 8.14 -18.33 4.14
N VAL A 241 7.30 -17.64 3.36
CA VAL A 241 6.36 -18.26 2.43
C VAL A 241 6.98 -18.30 1.03
N ALA A 242 7.16 -19.48 0.45
CA ALA A 242 7.88 -19.67 -0.82
C ALA A 242 7.27 -20.78 -1.70
N GLU A 243 7.45 -20.70 -3.02
CA GLU A 243 6.95 -21.72 -3.97
C GLU A 243 7.74 -23.04 -3.86
N ASP A 244 9.06 -23.00 -4.05
CA ASP A 244 9.84 -24.21 -4.36
C ASP A 244 10.94 -24.58 -3.35
N ARG A 245 11.27 -23.71 -2.37
CA ARG A 245 12.40 -23.96 -1.45
C ARG A 245 12.17 -23.42 -0.05
N THR A 246 12.66 -24.17 0.93
CA THR A 246 12.99 -23.69 2.28
C THR A 246 14.44 -23.22 2.27
N LEU A 247 14.73 -21.97 2.64
CA LEU A 247 16.11 -21.53 2.83
C LEU A 247 16.67 -22.17 4.12
N PRO A 248 17.96 -22.56 4.17
CA PRO A 248 18.58 -23.11 5.38
C PRO A 248 18.43 -22.17 6.57
N GLY A 249 18.04 -22.70 7.74
CA GLY A 249 17.87 -21.92 8.97
C GLY A 249 16.54 -21.16 9.10
N LEU A 250 15.68 -21.17 8.08
CA LEU A 250 14.36 -20.56 8.14
C LEU A 250 13.26 -21.60 8.35
N ARG A 251 12.22 -21.22 9.11
CA ARG A 251 10.95 -21.96 9.10
C ARG A 251 10.23 -21.58 7.81
N GLY A 252 10.04 -22.52 6.89
CA GLY A 252 9.42 -22.23 5.60
C GLY A 252 8.04 -22.85 5.45
N VAL A 253 7.16 -22.09 4.80
CA VAL A 253 5.81 -22.48 4.39
C VAL A 253 5.81 -22.57 2.87
N ARG A 254 5.38 -23.72 2.34
CA ARG A 254 5.21 -23.88 0.88
C ARG A 254 3.89 -23.27 0.42
N THR A 255 3.91 -22.56 -0.70
CA THR A 255 2.71 -22.01 -1.33
C THR A 255 2.52 -22.52 -2.75
N ILE A 256 1.30 -22.37 -3.29
CA ILE A 256 0.98 -22.74 -4.67
C ILE A 256 1.11 -21.51 -5.54
N GLY A 257 1.97 -21.60 -6.56
CA GLY A 257 2.27 -20.46 -7.41
C GLY A 257 3.25 -19.50 -6.74
N ARG A 258 3.72 -18.55 -7.53
CA ARG A 258 4.75 -17.58 -7.12
C ARG A 258 4.12 -16.57 -6.16
N PRO A 259 4.52 -16.51 -4.87
CA PRO A 259 4.06 -15.45 -3.99
C PRO A 259 4.69 -14.12 -4.45
N ASP A 260 4.00 -13.02 -4.19
CA ASP A 260 4.61 -11.69 -4.28
C ASP A 260 5.36 -11.39 -2.99
N GLN A 261 6.45 -10.64 -3.08
CA GLN A 261 7.37 -10.43 -1.94
C GLN A 261 6.83 -9.50 -0.85
N TRP A 262 5.55 -9.16 -0.89
CA TRP A 262 4.94 -8.05 -0.19
C TRP A 262 4.05 -8.53 0.95
N ALA A 263 4.68 -9.09 1.98
CA ALA A 263 3.97 -9.66 3.12
C ALA A 263 3.12 -8.63 3.88
N ARG A 264 3.48 -7.35 3.84
CA ARG A 264 2.70 -6.30 4.51
C ARG A 264 1.32 -6.10 3.88
N ASP A 265 1.19 -6.28 2.58
CA ASP A 265 0.01 -5.85 1.84
C ASP A 265 -1.17 -6.82 1.88
N ASN A 266 -0.91 -8.10 2.13
CA ASN A 266 -1.93 -9.15 2.06
C ASN A 266 -2.49 -9.56 3.43
N GLY A 267 -2.06 -8.89 4.49
CA GLY A 267 -2.60 -9.06 5.83
C GLY A 267 -1.69 -8.52 6.92
N ARG A 268 -2.28 -8.25 8.09
CA ARG A 268 -1.60 -7.81 9.31
C ARG A 268 -1.73 -8.92 10.34
N LEU A 269 -0.67 -9.17 11.10
CA LEU A 269 -0.71 -10.15 12.18
C LEU A 269 -1.16 -9.49 13.49
N ALA A 270 -2.02 -10.20 14.21
CA ALA A 270 -2.56 -9.77 15.48
C ALA A 270 -2.59 -10.94 16.48
N THR A 271 -2.79 -10.65 17.77
CA THR A 271 -2.90 -11.66 18.82
C THR A 271 -3.95 -11.27 19.85
N ASP A 272 -4.64 -12.26 20.43
CA ASP A 272 -5.45 -12.11 21.65
C ASP A 272 -4.67 -12.53 22.92
N GLY A 273 -3.36 -12.79 22.78
CA GLY A 273 -2.49 -13.33 23.83
C GLY A 273 -2.30 -14.84 23.72
N GLN A 274 -3.29 -15.57 23.20
CA GLN A 274 -3.26 -17.04 23.07
C GLN A 274 -3.08 -17.49 21.62
N THR A 275 -3.83 -16.85 20.73
CA THR A 275 -3.95 -17.18 19.32
C THR A 275 -3.40 -16.06 18.46
N SER A 276 -2.59 -16.44 17.48
CA SER A 276 -2.15 -15.53 16.42
C SER A 276 -3.19 -15.52 15.31
N TYR A 277 -3.57 -14.33 14.84
CA TYR A 277 -4.52 -14.12 13.77
C TYR A 277 -3.83 -13.46 12.59
N LEU A 278 -4.12 -13.94 11.39
CA LEU A 278 -3.82 -13.21 10.16
C LEU A 278 -5.08 -12.47 9.75
N LEU A 279 -5.08 -11.17 10.01
CA LEU A 279 -6.16 -10.29 9.61
C LEU A 279 -5.97 -9.93 8.14
N ARG A 280 -6.89 -10.37 7.28
CA ARG A 280 -6.78 -10.19 5.83
C ARG A 280 -7.72 -9.10 5.31
N PRO A 281 -7.34 -8.38 4.26
CA PRO A 281 -8.32 -7.63 3.48
C PRO A 281 -9.37 -8.59 2.90
N ARG A 282 -10.50 -8.05 2.47
CA ARG A 282 -11.56 -8.79 1.79
C ARG A 282 -11.03 -9.65 0.64
N TRP A 283 -10.05 -9.12 -0.08
CA TRP A 283 -9.14 -9.87 -0.94
C TRP A 283 -7.84 -9.11 -1.09
N SER A 284 -6.75 -9.83 -1.34
CA SER A 284 -5.49 -9.23 -1.71
C SER A 284 -5.62 -8.55 -3.07
N SER A 285 -5.23 -7.28 -3.16
CA SER A 285 -5.27 -6.51 -4.40
C SER A 285 -3.94 -5.82 -4.69
N ARG A 286 -3.74 -5.44 -5.95
CA ARG A 286 -2.65 -4.56 -6.42
C ARG A 286 -3.24 -3.38 -7.17
N GLY A 287 -2.43 -2.33 -7.34
CA GLY A 287 -2.87 -1.09 -7.98
C GLY A 287 -3.70 -0.21 -7.05
N ASP A 288 -3.86 1.05 -7.43
CA ASP A 288 -4.52 2.06 -6.60
C ASP A 288 -6.03 1.84 -6.52
N ASP A 289 -6.63 1.34 -7.61
CA ASP A 289 -8.07 1.09 -7.76
C ASP A 289 -8.66 0.01 -6.84
N GLY A 290 -7.83 -0.86 -6.25
CA GLY A 290 -8.27 -1.98 -5.41
C GLY A 290 -9.09 -3.03 -6.16
N THR A 291 -9.08 -3.00 -7.50
CA THR A 291 -9.88 -3.85 -8.39
C THR A 291 -9.10 -5.05 -8.88
N ALA A 292 -7.77 -4.95 -9.00
CA ALA A 292 -6.95 -6.06 -9.42
C ALA A 292 -6.76 -7.04 -8.26
N TRP A 293 -7.57 -8.09 -8.22
CA TRP A 293 -7.28 -9.25 -7.38
C TRP A 293 -5.87 -9.77 -7.68
N TRP A 294 -5.12 -10.07 -6.63
CA TRP A 294 -3.74 -10.53 -6.74
C TRP A 294 -3.58 -11.94 -6.18
N PRO A 295 -3.70 -12.99 -7.03
CA PRO A 295 -3.70 -14.38 -6.60
C PRO A 295 -2.46 -14.78 -5.81
N ALA A 296 -1.29 -14.29 -6.23
CA ALA A 296 0.00 -14.58 -5.60
C ALA A 296 0.01 -14.21 -4.10
N ALA A 297 -0.47 -13.01 -3.77
CA ALA A 297 -0.61 -12.55 -2.39
C ALA A 297 -1.64 -13.38 -1.63
N GLU A 298 -2.79 -13.64 -2.23
CA GLU A 298 -3.88 -14.36 -1.58
C GLU A 298 -3.46 -15.77 -1.17
N LEU A 299 -2.81 -16.49 -2.09
CA LEU A 299 -2.34 -17.85 -1.86
C LEU A 299 -1.22 -17.90 -0.82
N ALA A 300 -0.36 -16.89 -0.77
CA ALA A 300 0.69 -16.79 0.25
C ALA A 300 0.09 -16.66 1.67
N ALA A 301 -0.89 -15.77 1.84
CA ALA A 301 -1.61 -15.62 3.11
C ALA A 301 -2.33 -16.92 3.53
N GLU A 302 -3.04 -17.57 2.61
CA GLU A 302 -3.71 -18.84 2.90
C GLU A 302 -2.73 -19.94 3.28
N SER A 303 -1.58 -20.01 2.62
CA SER A 303 -0.57 -21.03 2.89
C SER A 303 0.00 -20.87 4.30
N TYR A 304 0.22 -19.63 4.74
CA TYR A 304 0.64 -19.32 6.11
C TYR A 304 -0.37 -19.82 7.15
N VAL A 305 -1.66 -19.57 6.93
CA VAL A 305 -2.76 -20.04 7.81
C VAL A 305 -2.82 -21.56 7.83
N ARG A 306 -2.78 -22.22 6.66
CA ARG A 306 -2.85 -23.69 6.56
C ARG A 306 -1.67 -24.40 7.21
N ALA A 307 -0.50 -23.77 7.24
CA ALA A 307 0.66 -24.26 7.99
C ALA A 307 0.49 -24.14 9.52
N GLY A 308 -0.64 -23.65 10.01
CA GLY A 308 -0.99 -23.60 11.43
C GLY A 308 -0.37 -22.42 12.17
N HIS A 309 0.17 -21.42 11.46
CA HIS A 309 0.81 -20.27 12.09
C HIS A 309 -0.17 -19.22 12.60
N ALA A 310 -1.38 -19.17 12.05
CA ALA A 310 -2.42 -18.24 12.49
C ALA A 310 -3.82 -18.72 12.08
N VAL A 311 -4.84 -18.15 12.72
CA VAL A 311 -6.24 -18.22 12.26
C VAL A 311 -6.50 -17.10 11.27
N SER A 312 -7.08 -17.42 10.11
CA SER A 312 -7.49 -16.40 9.14
C SER A 312 -8.71 -15.64 9.65
N ARG A 313 -8.68 -14.31 9.59
CA ARG A 313 -9.84 -13.46 9.87
C ARG A 313 -9.99 -12.44 8.75
N ASP A 314 -11.01 -12.63 7.92
CA ASP A 314 -11.32 -11.70 6.85
C ASP A 314 -12.11 -10.51 7.42
N THR A 315 -11.69 -9.31 7.04
CA THR A 315 -12.25 -8.05 7.59
C THR A 315 -13.50 -7.57 6.87
N GLY A 316 -13.79 -8.11 5.68
CA GLY A 316 -14.83 -7.60 4.79
C GLY A 316 -14.51 -6.25 4.12
N LEU A 317 -13.41 -5.59 4.52
CA LEU A 317 -12.94 -4.29 4.04
C LEU A 317 -11.77 -4.43 3.05
N LEU A 318 -11.61 -3.45 2.17
CA LEU A 318 -10.49 -3.41 1.21
C LEU A 318 -9.36 -2.53 1.76
N TRP A 319 -8.16 -3.09 1.86
CA TRP A 319 -6.99 -2.34 2.31
C TRP A 319 -5.70 -3.07 1.89
N GLN A 320 -4.58 -2.36 2.00
CA GLN A 320 -3.22 -2.88 1.88
C GLN A 320 -2.45 -2.36 3.09
N GLY A 321 -1.60 -3.21 3.70
CA GLY A 321 -0.89 -2.83 4.92
C GLY A 321 0.06 -1.65 4.75
N GLY A 322 0.64 -1.42 3.56
CA GLY A 322 1.46 -0.20 3.32
C GLY A 322 0.66 1.11 3.41
N ASN A 323 -0.66 1.04 3.38
CA ASN A 323 -1.58 2.18 3.47
C ASN A 323 -2.27 2.32 4.84
N VAL A 324 -1.84 1.52 5.82
CA VAL A 324 -2.41 1.44 7.16
C VAL A 324 -1.25 1.33 8.15
N MET A 325 -1.01 2.40 8.91
CA MET A 325 0.06 2.43 9.92
C MET A 325 -0.52 2.66 11.30
N LEU A 326 -0.05 1.90 12.28
CA LEU A 326 -0.42 2.04 13.68
C LEU A 326 0.73 2.68 14.46
N PHE A 327 0.43 3.65 15.31
CA PHE A 327 1.39 4.18 16.28
C PHE A 327 0.70 4.45 17.61
N ARG A 328 1.49 4.67 18.67
CA ARG A 328 0.99 4.86 20.02
C ARG A 328 1.46 6.20 20.59
N GLU A 329 0.52 6.93 21.17
CA GLU A 329 0.81 8.14 21.94
C GLU A 329 1.52 7.81 23.26
N HIS A 330 2.09 8.85 23.91
CA HIS A 330 2.74 8.67 25.21
C HIS A 330 1.77 8.15 26.29
N ASP A 331 0.48 8.51 26.22
CA ASP A 331 -0.55 8.06 27.15
C ASP A 331 -1.07 6.64 26.86
N GLY A 332 -0.55 5.98 25.82
CA GLY A 332 -0.95 4.65 25.40
C GLY A 332 -2.08 4.60 24.37
N THR A 333 -2.66 5.75 24.00
CA THR A 333 -3.71 5.85 22.98
C THR A 333 -3.19 5.34 21.64
N SER A 334 -3.93 4.42 21.00
CA SER A 334 -3.54 3.86 19.70
C SER A 334 -4.13 4.70 18.56
N HIS A 335 -3.28 5.08 17.61
CA HIS A 335 -3.66 5.90 16.48
C HIS A 335 -3.45 5.12 15.18
N LEU A 336 -4.40 5.29 14.27
CA LEU A 336 -4.35 4.73 12.93
C LEU A 336 -4.15 5.82 11.89
N LEU A 337 -3.04 5.76 11.14
CA LEU A 337 -2.89 6.50 9.90
C LEU A 337 -3.46 5.65 8.75
N ILE A 338 -4.33 6.25 7.95
CA ILE A 338 -4.88 5.60 6.74
C ILE A 338 -4.79 6.51 5.52
N SER A 339 -4.55 5.89 4.37
CA SER A 339 -4.54 6.63 3.10
C SER A 339 -5.95 6.98 2.62
N THR A 340 -6.08 8.10 1.90
CA THR A 340 -7.28 8.41 1.13
C THR A 340 -7.58 7.38 0.04
N THR A 341 -6.56 6.72 -0.53
CA THR A 341 -6.75 5.63 -1.50
C THR A 341 -7.40 4.40 -0.84
N THR A 342 -7.03 4.03 0.38
CA THR A 342 -7.72 2.96 1.14
C THR A 342 -9.18 3.31 1.42
N LEU A 343 -9.48 4.58 1.74
CA LEU A 343 -10.87 5.01 1.91
C LEU A 343 -11.67 4.91 0.60
N ALA A 344 -11.10 5.40 -0.50
CA ALA A 344 -11.73 5.35 -1.83
C ALA A 344 -12.01 3.91 -2.29
N ARG A 345 -11.14 2.95 -1.95
CA ARG A 345 -11.40 1.52 -2.22
C ARG A 345 -12.63 0.98 -1.48
N ASN A 346 -12.88 1.44 -0.26
CA ASN A 346 -14.05 1.00 0.52
C ASN A 346 -15.34 1.71 0.09
N GLN A 347 -15.27 2.85 -0.60
CA GLN A 347 -16.44 3.46 -1.24
C GLN A 347 -17.05 2.55 -2.32
N ARG A 348 -16.24 1.70 -2.96
CA ARG A 348 -16.73 0.64 -3.86
C ARG A 348 -17.63 -0.39 -3.15
N LEU A 349 -17.46 -0.56 -1.84
CA LEU A 349 -18.32 -1.42 -1.03
C LEU A 349 -19.59 -0.69 -0.57
N GLY A 350 -19.80 0.54 -1.06
CA GLY A 350 -20.90 1.42 -0.70
C GLY A 350 -20.72 2.14 0.64
N LEU A 351 -19.51 2.16 1.19
CA LEU A 351 -19.24 2.89 2.43
C LEU A 351 -18.97 4.37 2.13
N LYS A 352 -19.49 5.26 2.96
CA LYS A 352 -19.03 6.64 2.98
C LYS A 352 -17.60 6.72 3.53
N GLN A 353 -16.92 7.83 3.29
CA GLN A 353 -15.54 8.01 3.72
C GLN A 353 -15.37 7.92 5.25
N ASP A 354 -16.28 8.54 6.00
CA ASP A 354 -16.34 8.50 7.47
C ASP A 354 -16.70 7.09 7.98
N GLU A 355 -17.64 6.42 7.35
CA GLU A 355 -17.99 5.02 7.65
C GLU A 355 -16.79 4.07 7.43
N ALA A 356 -16.07 4.23 6.30
CA ALA A 356 -14.88 3.45 6.00
C ALA A 356 -13.74 3.72 6.98
N ALA A 357 -13.48 4.99 7.32
CA ALA A 357 -12.46 5.37 8.31
C ALA A 357 -12.77 4.77 9.69
N GLN A 358 -14.03 4.87 10.13
CA GLN A 358 -14.46 4.34 11.42
C GLN A 358 -14.47 2.80 11.44
N ALA A 359 -14.83 2.16 10.33
CA ALA A 359 -14.75 0.70 10.17
C ALA A 359 -13.30 0.20 10.26
N LEU A 360 -12.36 0.87 9.58
CA LEU A 360 -10.93 0.54 9.64
C LEU A 360 -10.35 0.79 11.03
N LYS A 361 -10.68 1.93 11.65
CA LYS A 361 -10.28 2.24 13.03
C LYS A 361 -10.67 1.11 13.99
N ASN A 362 -11.93 0.67 13.93
CA ASN A 362 -12.43 -0.42 14.75
C ASN A 362 -11.79 -1.78 14.40
N THR A 363 -11.55 -2.04 13.12
CA THR A 363 -10.90 -3.26 12.62
C THR A 363 -9.47 -3.43 13.16
N PHE A 364 -8.73 -2.32 13.27
CA PHE A 364 -7.36 -2.30 13.79
C PHE A 364 -7.26 -1.96 15.28
N GLY A 365 -8.40 -1.75 15.96
CA GLY A 365 -8.43 -1.54 17.40
C GLY A 365 -7.88 -0.19 17.84
N ALA A 366 -7.74 0.76 16.92
CA ALA A 366 -7.27 2.11 17.20
C ALA A 366 -8.34 2.96 17.90
N ASP A 367 -7.90 3.96 18.65
CA ASP A 367 -8.75 4.93 19.33
C ASP A 367 -9.03 6.14 18.42
N GLN A 368 -8.00 6.58 17.71
CA GLN A 368 -8.04 7.70 16.78
C GLN A 368 -7.67 7.27 15.36
N VAL A 369 -8.11 8.05 14.38
CA VAL A 369 -7.79 7.84 12.96
C VAL A 369 -7.43 9.17 12.30
N THR A 370 -6.31 9.20 11.59
CA THR A 370 -5.86 10.35 10.79
C THR A 370 -5.76 9.91 9.35
N VAL A 371 -6.43 10.66 8.47
CA VAL A 371 -6.45 10.39 7.04
C VAL A 371 -5.40 11.23 6.35
N LEU A 372 -4.56 10.60 5.52
CA LEU A 372 -3.49 11.26 4.79
C LEU A 372 -3.58 10.92 3.30
N THR A 373 -3.25 11.89 2.44
CA THR A 373 -3.16 11.65 0.99
C THR A 373 -1.69 11.40 0.62
N PRO A 374 -1.28 10.15 0.33
CA PRO A 374 0.07 9.87 -0.11
C PRO A 374 0.34 10.59 -1.43
N SER A 375 1.60 10.97 -1.66
CA SER A 375 1.97 11.53 -2.96
C SER A 375 2.14 10.45 -4.03
N GLY A 376 2.42 9.20 -3.61
CA GLY A 376 2.57 8.01 -4.44
C GLY A 376 1.60 6.87 -4.08
N PHE A 377 2.14 5.65 -3.93
CA PHE A 377 1.36 4.41 -3.81
C PHE A 377 0.86 4.15 -2.39
N HIS A 378 1.77 4.16 -1.42
CA HIS A 378 1.54 3.76 -0.05
C HIS A 378 1.96 4.84 0.94
N LEU A 379 1.38 4.85 2.13
CA LEU A 379 1.83 5.75 3.21
C LEU A 379 3.22 5.35 3.72
N ASP A 380 3.49 4.05 3.79
CA ASP A 380 4.73 3.53 4.37
C ASP A 380 6.00 3.84 3.56
N ILE A 381 5.86 4.27 2.30
CA ILE A 381 6.98 4.80 1.52
C ILE A 381 7.17 6.30 1.75
N GLU A 382 6.12 7.03 2.18
CA GLU A 382 6.16 8.47 2.42
C GLU A 382 6.52 8.82 3.86
N ILE A 383 6.18 7.95 4.80
CA ILE A 383 6.23 8.21 6.23
C ILE A 383 6.80 6.98 6.94
N SER A 384 7.72 7.20 7.88
CA SER A 384 7.96 6.29 8.98
C SER A 384 7.67 7.00 10.30
N VAL A 385 7.43 6.22 11.35
CA VAL A 385 7.20 6.73 12.70
C VAL A 385 8.13 5.99 13.64
N VAL A 386 8.69 6.69 14.62
CA VAL A 386 9.57 6.09 15.64
C VAL A 386 9.08 6.54 17.01
N GLN A 387 8.80 5.57 17.88
CA GLN A 387 8.44 5.89 19.26
C GLN A 387 9.69 6.29 20.06
N THR A 388 9.60 7.43 20.75
CA THR A 388 10.62 7.95 21.67
C THR A 388 10.02 8.12 23.08
N PRO A 389 10.83 8.39 24.12
CA PRO A 389 10.30 8.71 25.45
C PRO A 389 9.33 9.90 25.45
N ASP A 390 9.55 10.88 24.58
CA ASP A 390 8.74 12.10 24.49
C ASP A 390 7.48 11.94 23.61
N GLY A 391 7.32 10.77 22.96
CA GLY A 391 6.20 10.47 22.06
C GLY A 391 6.64 10.04 20.66
N PRO A 392 5.68 9.89 19.73
CA PRO A 392 5.97 9.49 18.36
C PRO A 392 6.63 10.63 17.59
N VAL A 393 7.73 10.31 16.88
CA VAL A 393 8.38 11.21 15.92
C VAL A 393 8.12 10.70 14.51
N PHE A 394 7.57 11.54 13.65
CA PHE A 394 7.28 11.21 12.25
C PHE A 394 8.42 11.66 11.33
N PHE A 395 8.79 10.81 10.40
CA PHE A 395 9.77 11.09 9.36
C PHE A 395 9.07 11.06 8.01
N VAL A 396 8.88 12.24 7.40
CA VAL A 396 8.25 12.37 6.09
C VAL A 396 9.32 12.51 5.03
N ALA A 397 9.21 11.72 3.97
CA ALA A 397 10.15 11.70 2.86
C ALA A 397 10.39 13.11 2.29
N ASP A 398 11.66 13.38 2.00
CA ASP A 398 12.15 14.61 1.36
C ASP A 398 12.95 14.25 0.10
N PRO A 399 12.29 14.15 -1.06
CA PRO A 399 12.96 13.85 -2.32
C PRO A 399 13.93 14.94 -2.78
N ILE A 400 13.74 16.20 -2.37
CA ILE A 400 14.60 17.32 -2.76
C ILE A 400 15.93 17.23 -2.01
N ALA A 401 15.89 17.00 -0.69
CA ALA A 401 17.10 16.74 0.09
C ALA A 401 17.83 15.49 -0.41
N ALA A 402 17.10 14.42 -0.72
CA ALA A 402 17.68 13.22 -1.31
C ALA A 402 18.38 13.49 -2.64
N ALA A 403 17.76 14.29 -3.52
CA ALA A 403 18.32 14.65 -4.82
C ALA A 403 19.63 15.40 -4.69
N ARG A 404 19.72 16.34 -3.74
CA ARG A 404 20.96 17.06 -3.45
C ARG A 404 22.06 16.10 -2.99
N LEU A 405 21.76 15.23 -2.02
CA LEU A 405 22.72 14.25 -1.51
C LEU A 405 23.22 13.30 -2.62
N LEU A 406 22.33 12.83 -3.50
CA LEU A 406 22.72 11.95 -4.59
C LEU A 406 23.65 12.66 -5.60
N LEU A 407 23.33 13.90 -5.98
CA LEU A 407 24.18 14.66 -6.89
C LEU A 407 25.53 15.00 -6.24
N GLU A 408 25.53 15.42 -4.98
CA GLU A 408 26.76 15.70 -4.24
C GLU A 408 27.66 14.47 -4.14
N ASN A 409 27.11 13.31 -3.80
CA ASN A 409 27.86 12.07 -3.77
C ASN A 409 28.39 11.66 -5.16
N ALA A 410 27.65 11.91 -6.24
CA ALA A 410 28.06 11.52 -7.59
C ALA A 410 29.13 12.44 -8.19
N PHE A 411 29.09 13.74 -7.88
CA PHE A 411 29.97 14.76 -8.47
C PHE A 411 31.04 15.29 -7.50
N GLY A 412 30.96 14.93 -6.22
CA GLY A 412 31.85 15.43 -5.17
C GLY A 412 31.59 16.89 -4.77
N ALA A 413 30.46 17.46 -5.20
CA ALA A 413 30.05 18.83 -4.89
C ALA A 413 28.53 18.99 -5.04
N PRO A 414 27.89 19.81 -4.20
CA PRO A 414 26.47 20.10 -4.32
C PRO A 414 26.14 20.79 -5.64
N ALA A 415 24.88 20.66 -6.08
CA ALA A 415 24.35 21.40 -7.21
C ALA A 415 23.53 22.59 -6.67
N ASP A 416 24.12 23.78 -6.66
CA ASP A 416 23.58 24.95 -5.97
C ASP A 416 22.59 25.76 -6.82
N ASN A 417 22.63 25.59 -8.14
CA ASN A 417 21.76 26.32 -9.08
C ASN A 417 21.39 25.49 -10.32
N ALA A 418 20.41 25.99 -11.09
CA ALA A 418 19.85 25.32 -12.26
C ALA A 418 20.88 25.08 -13.39
N GLU A 419 21.86 25.98 -13.57
CA GLU A 419 22.91 25.82 -14.58
C GLU A 419 23.81 24.63 -14.25
N GLN A 420 24.25 24.53 -12.99
CA GLN A 420 25.03 23.38 -12.50
C GLN A 420 24.24 22.08 -12.60
N ILE A 421 22.96 22.07 -12.21
CA ILE A 421 22.12 20.86 -12.31
C ILE A 421 21.98 20.43 -13.78
N THR A 422 21.83 21.37 -14.71
CA THR A 422 21.78 21.11 -16.15
C THR A 422 23.10 20.57 -16.68
N GLN A 423 24.23 21.11 -16.20
CA GLN A 423 25.56 20.59 -16.53
C GLN A 423 25.71 19.14 -16.05
N TYR A 424 25.36 18.85 -14.80
CA TYR A 424 25.37 17.50 -14.23
C TYR A 424 24.48 16.56 -15.05
N ARG A 425 23.27 17.00 -15.41
CA ARG A 425 22.37 16.23 -16.28
C ARG A 425 23.02 15.87 -17.62
N SER A 426 23.69 16.84 -18.26
CA SER A 426 24.40 16.60 -19.52
C SER A 426 25.51 15.56 -19.41
N VAL A 427 26.19 15.49 -18.25
CA VAL A 427 27.23 14.49 -17.98
C VAL A 427 26.59 13.12 -17.77
N ILE A 428 25.50 13.04 -17.02
CA ILE A 428 24.79 11.78 -16.77
C ILE A 428 24.26 11.19 -18.07
N ASP A 429 23.67 12.01 -18.94
CA ASP A 429 23.06 11.56 -20.21
C ASP A 429 24.09 11.06 -21.24
N ARG A 430 25.38 11.38 -21.07
CA ARG A 430 26.48 10.85 -21.89
C ARG A 430 26.95 9.46 -21.45
N ASN A 431 26.60 9.05 -20.23
CA ASN A 431 27.03 7.75 -19.69
C ASN A 431 26.06 6.63 -20.08
N PRO A 432 26.54 5.38 -20.23
CA PRO A 432 25.67 4.24 -20.46
C PRO A 432 24.62 4.11 -19.34
N PRO A 433 23.35 3.82 -19.70
CA PRO A 433 22.27 3.74 -18.73
C PRO A 433 22.51 2.59 -17.74
N ASN A 434 22.39 2.93 -16.47
CA ASN A 434 22.40 2.00 -15.34
C ASN A 434 21.44 2.49 -14.22
N PRO A 435 21.08 1.64 -13.25
CA PRO A 435 20.11 1.99 -12.20
C PRO A 435 20.48 3.24 -11.37
N THR A 436 21.78 3.54 -11.21
CA THR A 436 22.26 4.75 -10.52
C THR A 436 22.12 5.98 -11.41
N SER A 437 22.57 5.93 -12.67
CA SER A 437 22.42 7.04 -13.63
C SER A 437 20.96 7.47 -13.80
N ALA A 438 20.04 6.51 -13.82
CA ALA A 438 18.62 6.83 -13.89
C ALA A 438 18.22 7.66 -12.67
N ARG A 439 18.57 7.24 -11.44
CA ARG A 439 18.22 8.00 -10.22
C ARG A 439 18.82 9.40 -10.22
N LEU A 440 20.04 9.56 -10.72
CA LEU A 440 20.68 10.87 -10.87
C LEU A 440 19.97 11.75 -11.91
N GLN A 441 19.52 11.21 -13.04
CA GLN A 441 18.67 11.95 -13.98
C GLN A 441 17.40 12.44 -13.29
N HIS A 442 16.76 11.58 -12.52
CA HIS A 442 15.56 11.92 -11.79
C HIS A 442 15.80 12.95 -10.68
N ALA A 443 16.96 12.91 -10.03
CA ALA A 443 17.41 13.93 -9.08
C ALA A 443 17.48 15.32 -9.76
N CYS A 444 18.07 15.38 -10.96
CA CYS A 444 18.07 16.60 -11.76
C CYS A 444 16.65 17.06 -12.12
N ASP A 445 15.78 16.14 -12.57
CA ASP A 445 14.38 16.47 -12.92
C ASP A 445 13.64 17.09 -11.73
N LEU A 446 13.75 16.49 -10.55
CA LEU A 446 13.10 17.00 -9.33
C LEU A 446 13.58 18.40 -8.96
N LEU A 447 14.90 18.64 -8.99
CA LEU A 447 15.48 19.92 -8.61
C LEU A 447 15.20 21.03 -9.64
N LEU A 448 15.01 20.65 -10.91
CA LEU A 448 14.72 21.59 -11.99
C LEU A 448 13.23 21.85 -12.19
N ALA A 449 12.35 20.92 -11.81
CA ALA A 449 10.92 20.92 -12.16
C ALA A 449 10.24 22.27 -11.96
N GLU A 450 10.30 22.83 -10.75
CA GLU A 450 9.64 24.10 -10.42
C GLU A 450 10.22 25.27 -11.22
N SER A 451 11.56 25.38 -11.28
CA SER A 451 12.24 26.46 -12.00
C SER A 451 11.97 26.42 -13.51
N LEU A 452 11.96 25.23 -14.12
CA LEU A 452 11.73 25.07 -15.55
C LEU A 452 10.26 25.29 -15.89
N LEU A 453 9.32 24.88 -15.04
CA LEU A 453 7.90 25.21 -15.23
C LEU A 453 7.64 26.72 -15.17
N ALA A 454 8.28 27.42 -14.22
CA ALA A 454 8.11 28.86 -14.07
C ALA A 454 8.66 29.65 -15.26
N ASN A 455 9.82 29.23 -15.80
CA ASN A 455 10.56 30.03 -16.77
C ASN A 455 10.46 29.54 -18.23
N GLU A 456 10.29 28.24 -18.44
CA GLU A 456 10.45 27.59 -19.75
C GLU A 456 9.23 26.79 -20.22
N SER A 457 8.13 26.76 -19.44
CA SER A 457 6.93 25.96 -19.74
C SER A 457 6.30 26.19 -21.11
N LYS A 458 6.49 27.38 -21.72
CA LYS A 458 6.00 27.70 -23.07
C LYS A 458 6.77 26.97 -24.18
N GLY A 459 8.04 26.64 -23.95
CA GLY A 459 8.90 25.93 -24.89
C GLY A 459 8.90 24.41 -24.71
N MET A 460 8.33 23.91 -23.61
CA MET A 460 8.28 22.48 -23.32
C MET A 460 7.24 21.75 -24.16
N ALA A 461 7.58 20.51 -24.55
CA ALA A 461 6.59 19.55 -25.01
C ALA A 461 5.52 19.33 -23.91
N PRO A 462 4.23 19.15 -24.27
CA PRO A 462 3.16 18.97 -23.29
C PRO A 462 3.43 17.87 -22.26
N GLU A 463 4.00 16.73 -22.69
CA GLU A 463 4.29 15.58 -21.85
C GLU A 463 5.34 15.89 -20.78
N VAL A 464 6.39 16.63 -21.14
CA VAL A 464 7.44 17.06 -20.21
C VAL A 464 6.87 18.03 -19.18
N ARG A 465 6.08 19.01 -19.64
CA ARG A 465 5.42 19.97 -18.75
C ARG A 465 4.52 19.26 -17.75
N SER A 466 3.71 18.30 -18.20
CA SER A 466 2.83 17.53 -17.32
C SER A 466 3.59 16.66 -16.33
N ALA A 467 4.72 16.06 -16.74
CA ALA A 467 5.58 15.31 -15.84
C ALA A 467 6.16 16.18 -14.72
N PHE A 468 6.69 17.35 -15.05
CA PHE A 468 7.20 18.27 -14.02
C PHE A 468 6.09 18.82 -13.14
N ALA A 469 4.91 19.11 -13.71
CA ALA A 469 3.77 19.58 -12.93
C ALA A 469 3.31 18.51 -11.92
N ALA A 470 3.32 17.23 -12.33
CA ALA A 470 3.05 16.11 -11.42
C ALA A 470 4.09 16.02 -10.29
N LEU A 471 5.39 16.23 -10.58
CA LEU A 471 6.44 16.24 -9.55
C LEU A 471 6.22 17.35 -8.51
N VAL A 472 5.85 18.55 -8.95
CA VAL A 472 5.53 19.67 -8.05
C VAL A 472 4.32 19.35 -7.18
N ARG A 473 3.22 18.87 -7.77
CA ARG A 473 2.02 18.46 -6.99
C ARG A 473 2.30 17.34 -6.00
N MET A 474 3.17 16.39 -6.35
CA MET A 474 3.60 15.35 -5.42
C MET A 474 4.39 15.94 -4.23
N ALA A 475 5.22 16.97 -4.45
CA ALA A 475 5.90 17.67 -3.36
C ALA A 475 4.91 18.44 -2.47
N GLU A 476 3.92 19.13 -3.06
CA GLU A 476 2.85 19.82 -2.33
C GLU A 476 2.06 18.86 -1.42
N ARG A 477 1.72 17.66 -1.91
CA ARG A 477 1.05 16.64 -1.08
C ARG A 477 1.88 16.23 0.14
N ARG A 478 3.20 16.10 0.00
CA ARG A 478 4.07 15.82 1.16
C ARG A 478 4.13 16.97 2.15
N THR A 479 4.03 18.21 1.68
CA THR A 479 3.89 19.37 2.56
C THR A 479 2.56 19.34 3.30
N ALA A 480 1.47 18.95 2.64
CA ALA A 480 0.17 18.76 3.31
C ALA A 480 0.21 17.65 4.38
N ILE A 481 0.93 16.54 4.13
CA ILE A 481 1.16 15.49 5.14
C ILE A 481 1.86 16.08 6.37
N VAL A 482 2.97 16.81 6.17
CA VAL A 482 3.70 17.44 7.28
C VAL A 482 2.82 18.39 8.06
N GLN A 483 2.09 19.27 7.37
CA GLN A 483 1.19 20.23 8.02
C GLN A 483 0.11 19.50 8.84
N THR A 484 -0.52 18.46 8.28
CA THR A 484 -1.55 17.68 8.97
C THR A 484 -1.03 17.04 10.25
N LEU A 485 0.19 16.49 10.22
CA LEU A 485 0.81 15.89 11.40
C LEU A 485 1.23 16.96 12.42
N GLN A 486 1.79 18.09 11.99
CA GLN A 486 2.17 19.19 12.88
C GLN A 486 0.97 19.87 13.54
N ASP A 487 -0.15 20.03 12.81
CA ASP A 487 -1.41 20.52 13.36
C ASP A 487 -2.00 19.56 14.40
N GLY A 488 -1.68 18.27 14.28
CA GLY A 488 -1.94 17.24 15.29
C GLY A 488 -1.03 17.32 16.53
N GLY A 489 -0.05 18.21 16.54
CA GLY A 489 0.89 18.41 17.65
C GLY A 489 2.12 17.48 17.64
N TYR A 490 2.37 16.79 16.53
CA TYR A 490 3.46 15.82 16.43
C TYR A 490 4.82 16.45 16.11
N ASP A 491 5.92 15.83 16.59
CA ASP A 491 7.26 16.10 16.06
C ASP A 491 7.36 15.47 14.67
N VAL A 492 7.56 16.32 13.66
CA VAL A 492 7.64 15.92 12.26
C VAL A 492 8.95 16.38 11.68
N ARG A 493 9.76 15.42 11.23
CA ARG A 493 11.07 15.63 10.62
C ARG A 493 11.02 15.24 9.16
N ARG A 494 11.82 15.93 8.35
CA ARG A 494 12.06 15.55 6.96
C ARG A 494 13.18 14.52 6.91
N VAL A 495 12.99 13.46 6.14
CA VAL A 495 14.02 12.44 5.91
C VAL A 495 14.41 12.42 4.45
N PRO A 496 15.69 12.64 4.08
CA PRO A 496 16.12 12.60 2.69
C PRO A 496 15.81 11.24 2.06
N SER A 497 14.75 11.14 1.27
CA SER A 497 14.30 9.90 0.62
C SER A 497 13.66 10.20 -0.72
N PHE A 498 14.10 9.48 -1.74
CA PHE A 498 13.45 9.46 -3.04
C PHE A 498 12.24 8.52 -2.99
N VAL A 499 11.06 9.11 -3.09
CA VAL A 499 9.77 8.40 -3.07
C VAL A 499 8.96 8.83 -4.29
N SER A 500 9.61 8.91 -5.44
CA SER A 500 9.00 9.43 -6.65
C SER A 500 8.93 8.34 -7.71
N ILE A 501 7.71 8.03 -8.15
CA ILE A 501 7.48 7.34 -9.41
C ILE A 501 8.25 6.00 -9.52
N GLY A 502 8.21 5.17 -8.49
CA GLY A 502 8.91 3.88 -8.48
C GLY A 502 10.44 3.99 -8.55
N ARG A 503 11.01 5.10 -8.09
CA ARG A 503 12.45 5.23 -7.85
C ARG A 503 12.64 5.40 -6.36
N LEU A 504 12.51 4.28 -5.64
CA LEU A 504 12.74 4.28 -4.21
C LEU A 504 14.24 4.31 -3.93
N TRP A 505 14.62 5.19 -3.02
CA TRP A 505 15.95 5.31 -2.43
C TRP A 505 15.85 6.08 -1.12
N GLY A 506 16.72 5.76 -0.15
CA GLY A 506 16.74 6.41 1.15
C GLY A 506 15.80 5.77 2.17
N PRO A 507 15.81 6.28 3.41
CA PRO A 507 15.40 5.49 4.56
C PRO A 507 13.94 5.70 5.01
N ALA A 508 13.06 6.31 4.19
CA ALA A 508 11.65 6.51 4.56
C ALA A 508 10.87 5.20 4.75
N ASN A 509 11.09 4.16 3.92
CA ASN A 509 10.44 2.85 4.09
C ASN A 509 11.15 1.96 5.12
N ALA A 510 11.45 2.55 6.28
CA ALA A 510 12.16 1.88 7.37
C ALA A 510 11.27 0.89 8.13
N LEU A 511 11.90 -0.15 8.64
CA LEU A 511 11.31 -1.10 9.58
C LEU A 511 11.77 -0.74 11.00
N VAL A 512 10.83 -0.38 11.86
CA VAL A 512 11.10 0.03 13.23
C VAL A 512 10.74 -1.09 14.19
N THR A 513 11.67 -1.42 15.07
CA THR A 513 11.53 -2.44 16.13
C THR A 513 11.90 -1.81 17.45
N THR A 514 11.54 -2.43 18.59
CA THR A 514 11.85 -1.93 19.95
C THR A 514 13.29 -1.49 20.21
N SER A 515 14.26 -2.01 19.44
CA SER A 515 15.68 -1.70 19.62
C SER A 515 16.37 -1.11 18.39
N HIS A 516 15.74 -1.18 17.21
CA HIS A 516 16.40 -0.85 15.94
C HIS A 516 15.49 -0.08 14.99
N VAL A 517 16.10 0.79 14.18
CA VAL A 517 15.55 1.32 12.93
C VAL A 517 16.36 0.70 11.79
N TYR A 518 15.74 -0.21 11.03
CA TYR A 518 16.34 -0.78 9.84
C TYR A 518 15.86 -0.01 8.61
N TRP A 519 16.77 0.51 7.81
CA TRP A 519 16.39 1.23 6.59
C TRP A 519 16.88 0.52 5.32
N PRO A 520 16.14 0.60 4.20
CA PRO A 520 16.51 -0.07 2.96
C PRO A 520 17.69 0.63 2.27
N GLN A 521 18.80 -0.09 2.12
CA GLN A 521 19.99 0.38 1.44
C GLN A 521 20.04 -0.09 -0.01
N PHE A 522 20.06 0.86 -0.94
CA PHE A 522 20.23 0.64 -2.37
C PHE A 522 21.69 0.26 -2.70
N GLY A 523 22.67 0.96 -2.14
CA GLY A 523 24.08 0.75 -2.43
C GLY A 523 24.47 1.24 -3.82
N ALA A 524 25.24 0.45 -4.59
CA ALA A 524 25.66 0.81 -5.95
C ALA A 524 26.36 2.20 -6.07
N GLY A 525 27.21 2.52 -5.09
CA GLY A 525 27.95 3.78 -5.02
C GLY A 525 27.24 4.92 -4.31
N THR A 526 26.01 4.73 -3.83
CA THR A 526 25.27 5.77 -3.07
C THR A 526 25.34 5.61 -1.55
N SER A 527 26.05 4.60 -1.05
CA SER A 527 26.10 4.30 0.39
C SER A 527 26.46 5.49 1.29
N PRO A 528 27.41 6.39 0.94
CA PRO A 528 27.69 7.57 1.76
C PRO A 528 26.48 8.51 1.89
N ALA A 529 25.84 8.86 0.77
CA ALA A 529 24.62 9.68 0.76
C ALA A 529 23.47 9.03 1.54
N GLU A 530 23.36 7.71 1.50
CA GLU A 530 22.32 6.98 2.24
C GLU A 530 22.57 6.96 3.75
N LEU A 531 23.85 6.85 4.17
CA LEU A 531 24.23 6.96 5.58
C LEU A 531 23.93 8.36 6.12
N GLU A 532 24.26 9.39 5.36
CA GLU A 532 23.93 10.78 5.70
C GLU A 532 22.42 10.98 5.79
N ALA A 533 21.66 10.47 4.81
CA ALA A 533 20.19 10.51 4.84
C ALA A 533 19.60 9.82 6.08
N ALA A 534 20.19 8.71 6.53
CA ALA A 534 19.72 7.94 7.69
C ALA A 534 20.12 8.56 9.04
N SER A 535 21.06 9.51 9.07
CA SER A 535 21.49 10.19 10.30
C SER A 535 20.36 10.91 11.04
N VAL A 536 19.26 11.25 10.33
CA VAL A 536 18.08 11.88 10.95
C VAL A 536 17.41 11.00 12.02
N TYR A 537 17.65 9.67 11.98
CA TYR A 537 17.16 8.73 12.98
C TYR A 537 18.09 8.61 14.20
N GLU A 538 19.27 9.22 14.17
CA GLU A 538 20.21 9.18 15.30
C GLU A 538 19.66 9.93 16.51
N GLY A 539 20.07 9.53 17.71
CA GLY A 539 19.63 10.15 18.96
C GLY A 539 18.22 9.75 19.43
N LEU A 540 17.48 8.92 18.67
CA LEU A 540 16.15 8.43 19.05
C LEU A 540 16.15 7.27 20.07
N GLY A 541 17.32 6.91 20.61
CA GLY A 541 17.46 5.80 21.57
C GLY A 541 17.37 4.40 20.95
N ARG A 542 17.55 4.29 19.61
CA ARG A 542 17.54 3.01 18.88
C ARG A 542 18.80 2.87 18.03
N HIS A 543 19.17 1.63 17.72
CA HIS A 543 20.25 1.35 16.78
C HIS A 543 19.77 1.57 15.34
N VAL A 544 20.40 2.48 14.61
CA VAL A 544 20.08 2.76 13.20
C VAL A 544 20.99 1.92 12.32
N THR A 545 20.44 1.10 11.43
CA THR A 545 21.24 0.18 10.60
C THR A 545 20.67 0.04 9.19
N GLY A 546 21.53 0.24 8.18
CA GLY A 546 21.17 0.01 6.79
C GLY A 546 21.14 -1.48 6.45
N GLN A 547 20.13 -1.91 5.70
CA GLN A 547 20.03 -3.27 5.17
C GLN A 547 20.06 -3.24 3.64
N PRO A 548 21.02 -3.90 2.97
CA PRO A 548 21.01 -4.07 1.52
C PRO A 548 19.66 -4.59 1.04
N ALA A 549 18.95 -3.76 0.27
CA ALA A 549 17.57 -3.96 -0.15
C ALA A 549 17.36 -3.57 -1.62
N ARG A 550 18.44 -3.59 -2.42
CA ARG A 550 18.44 -3.11 -3.81
C ARG A 550 17.36 -3.77 -4.66
N ALA A 551 17.28 -5.10 -4.69
CA ALA A 551 16.29 -5.80 -5.51
C ALA A 551 14.84 -5.49 -5.08
N ILE A 552 14.61 -5.21 -3.79
CA ILE A 552 13.29 -4.77 -3.30
C ILE A 552 12.97 -3.35 -3.76
N LEU A 553 13.94 -2.43 -3.63
CA LEU A 553 13.81 -1.03 -4.08
C LEU A 553 13.64 -0.91 -5.60
N GLU A 554 14.28 -1.77 -6.39
CA GLU A 554 14.10 -1.82 -7.85
C GLU A 554 12.72 -2.35 -8.27
N ARG A 555 12.00 -3.02 -7.36
CA ARG A 555 10.63 -3.52 -7.54
C ARG A 555 9.57 -2.59 -6.93
N ASP A 556 9.92 -1.33 -6.68
CA ASP A 556 9.03 -0.30 -6.15
C ASP A 556 8.47 -0.60 -4.74
N GLY A 557 9.25 -1.24 -3.86
CA GLY A 557 8.95 -1.32 -2.42
C GLY A 557 10.19 -1.17 -1.53
N GLY A 558 10.06 -1.37 -0.22
CA GLY A 558 11.20 -1.38 0.71
C GLY A 558 11.06 -2.47 1.79
N LEU A 559 11.81 -2.34 2.88
CA LEU A 559 11.82 -3.32 3.98
C LEU A 559 10.43 -3.46 4.61
N HIS A 560 9.77 -2.33 4.86
CA HIS A 560 8.48 -2.29 5.52
C HIS A 560 7.37 -2.93 4.67
N CYS A 561 7.46 -2.82 3.34
CA CYS A 561 6.54 -3.49 2.41
C CYS A 561 6.73 -5.02 2.39
N ALA A 562 7.96 -5.48 2.57
CA ALA A 562 8.33 -6.89 2.41
C ALA A 562 8.12 -7.75 3.66
N LEU A 563 8.05 -7.12 4.84
CA LEU A 563 8.04 -7.80 6.14
C LEU A 563 6.81 -7.42 6.96
N GLU A 564 6.20 -8.43 7.59
CA GLU A 564 5.11 -8.26 8.55
C GLU A 564 5.57 -8.76 9.92
N PRO A 565 5.57 -7.93 10.99
CA PRO A 565 5.95 -8.36 12.32
C PRO A 565 4.94 -9.36 12.89
N ILE A 566 5.44 -10.39 13.57
CA ILE A 566 4.60 -11.33 14.32
C ILE A 566 4.49 -10.80 15.76
N PRO A 567 3.31 -10.42 16.26
CA PRO A 567 3.15 -9.95 17.64
C PRO A 567 3.72 -10.96 18.63
N ALA A 568 4.50 -10.48 19.60
CA ALA A 568 4.89 -11.32 20.71
C ALA A 568 3.63 -11.74 21.49
N ARG A 569 3.50 -13.03 21.81
CA ARG A 569 2.55 -13.44 22.84
C ARG A 569 3.13 -12.91 24.14
N ALA A 570 2.43 -12.00 24.81
CA ALA A 570 2.79 -11.68 26.17
C ALA A 570 2.90 -13.01 26.93
N ALA A 571 3.98 -13.20 27.69
CA ALA A 571 3.88 -14.11 28.83
C ALA A 571 2.69 -13.55 29.61
N VAL A 572 1.61 -14.32 29.70
CA VAL A 572 0.58 -14.02 30.69
C VAL A 572 1.36 -13.95 31.99
N ASN A 573 1.46 -12.77 32.59
CA ASN A 573 1.98 -12.66 33.93
C ASN A 573 1.09 -13.61 34.76
N ASP A 574 1.68 -14.71 35.25
CA ASP A 574 1.06 -15.59 36.23
C ASP A 574 0.62 -14.81 37.48
#